data_AF-A0A958A6Z1-F1
#
_entry.id   AF-A0A958A6Z1-F1
#
_cell.length_a   1.000
_cell.length_b   1.000
_cell.length_c   1.000
_cell.angle_alpha   90.00
_cell.angle_beta   90.00
_cell.angle_gamma   90.00
#
_symmetry.space_group_name_H-M   'P 1'
#
loop_
_entity.id
_entity.type
_entity.pdbx_description
1 polymer ?
#
loop_
_entity_poly.entity_id
_entity_poly.type
_entity_poly.pdbx_seq_one_letter_code
_entity_poly.pdbx_strand_id
1 'polypeptide(L)'
;MRTRGYMRVFLFLNLFIGLIIGLMVWSLGGSQAQADLVIYDDGLERDWENWSWDTTVNLNESDLKNSGSKAISAIYTQSQAGIYLHSSVDIDTSLYDTLRFYIHGGDKGNHTLKVLLTDTEDNLIDSPVPVMSSADVWTLIEIPLVDLLADQTLISGIVWQSSAGSVQPVFYIDDITLLISDQKVPSASSPGSGLTLMINASMNQHPIDPNIYGLNFADEALAADLNLPVNRWGGNATTRYNWQLDATNRASDWFFMNTPNDNNNPSLLPDDSASDKFIEANQAAASQTILTVPLIGWSAKSRDRDCGFSAAQYPDQQAFDGIWDCGNGLLPNGVPITGNDPLDTSLAVDETFVGGWVAHLVNRYGSAETGGVRFYNLDNEPMLWHHTHRDVHPQPLSYDQLRDSTYRYAAAIKTVDPEAKTLGPVAWGWTAYFYSALDQAAGGDWWNNPADRNAHGGVPLVEWYLWQMQQYELE
;
A
#
# COMPACT_ATOMS: atom_id res chain seq x y z
N MET A 1 -90.43 0.02 6.90
CA MET A 1 -90.42 0.54 5.51
C MET A 1 -89.65 -0.45 4.64
N ARG A 2 -90.28 -0.89 3.54
CA ARG A 2 -89.73 -1.67 2.40
C ARG A 2 -89.17 -3.08 2.73
N THR A 3 -90.00 -4.12 2.59
CA THR A 3 -90.19 -5.01 1.41
C THR A 3 -89.12 -6.10 1.34
N ARG A 4 -89.43 -7.35 1.76
CA ARG A 4 -90.07 -8.43 0.98
C ARG A 4 -89.19 -9.01 -0.13
N GLY A 5 -88.91 -10.31 -0.01
CA GLY A 5 -89.30 -11.27 -1.05
C GLY A 5 -88.22 -12.27 -1.45
N TYR A 6 -88.37 -13.54 -1.06
CA TYR A 6 -88.83 -14.67 -1.91
C TYR A 6 -87.61 -15.34 -2.61
N MET A 7 -87.43 -16.66 -2.73
CA MET A 7 -88.34 -17.80 -2.71
C MET A 7 -87.56 -19.14 -2.68
N ARG A 8 -88.02 -20.08 -1.83
CA ARG A 8 -88.23 -21.54 -2.00
C ARG A 8 -87.26 -22.43 -2.81
N VAL A 9 -86.72 -23.48 -2.16
CA VAL A 9 -87.09 -24.94 -2.22
C VAL A 9 -86.60 -25.69 -3.47
N PHE A 10 -85.76 -26.73 -3.29
CA PHE A 10 -86.05 -28.12 -3.70
C PHE A 10 -85.03 -29.13 -3.13
N LEU A 11 -85.55 -30.29 -2.73
CA LEU A 11 -84.90 -31.51 -2.24
C LEU A 11 -84.10 -32.28 -3.32
N PHE A 12 -83.20 -33.15 -2.83
CA PHE A 12 -82.81 -34.53 -3.25
C PHE A 12 -81.28 -34.69 -3.28
N LEU A 13 -80.64 -35.32 -2.28
CA LEU A 13 -80.46 -36.77 -2.00
C LEU A 13 -79.23 -37.38 -2.72
N ASN A 14 -78.30 -37.91 -1.90
CA ASN A 14 -77.20 -38.86 -2.20
C ASN A 14 -75.97 -38.30 -2.97
N LEU A 15 -74.71 -38.65 -2.69
CA LEU A 15 -74.13 -39.87 -2.11
C LEU A 15 -72.64 -39.58 -1.71
N PHE A 16 -72.23 -40.06 -0.52
CA PHE A 16 -70.88 -40.47 -0.03
C PHE A 16 -69.61 -39.62 -0.21
N ILE A 17 -68.88 -39.43 0.90
CA ILE A 17 -67.51 -39.92 1.24
C ILE A 17 -67.15 -39.21 2.57
N GLY A 18 -67.12 -39.87 3.73
CA GLY A 18 -66.00 -40.68 4.21
C GLY A 18 -65.22 -39.90 5.29
N LEU A 19 -65.62 -39.99 6.55
CA LEU A 19 -64.93 -39.40 7.71
C LEU A 19 -64.36 -40.53 8.58
N ILE A 20 -63.04 -40.75 8.52
CA ILE A 20 -62.29 -41.57 9.49
C ILE A 20 -61.48 -40.60 10.35
N ILE A 21 -61.81 -40.54 11.64
CA ILE A 21 -61.01 -39.86 12.67
C ILE A 21 -60.23 -40.93 13.44
N GLY A 22 -58.90 -40.80 13.37
CA GLY A 22 -58.05 -40.73 14.56
C GLY A 22 -57.70 -42.03 15.26
N LEU A 23 -56.46 -42.49 15.01
CA LEU A 23 -55.48 -42.86 16.04
C LEU A 23 -54.11 -43.00 15.35
N MET A 24 -53.47 -41.87 15.09
CA MET A 24 -52.07 -41.82 14.66
C MET A 24 -51.19 -41.84 15.92
N VAL A 25 -50.56 -42.99 16.14
CA VAL A 25 -49.36 -43.13 16.96
C VAL A 25 -48.30 -42.26 16.30
N TRP A 26 -47.80 -41.25 17.01
CA TRP A 26 -46.60 -40.53 16.61
C TRP A 26 -45.43 -41.49 16.76
N SER A 27 -45.05 -42.17 15.67
CA SER A 27 -43.67 -42.60 15.51
C SER A 27 -42.85 -41.33 15.39
N LEU A 28 -42.13 -40.97 16.45
CA LEU A 28 -40.97 -40.09 16.34
C LEU A 28 -40.01 -40.77 15.35
N GLY A 29 -40.08 -40.38 14.08
CA GLY A 29 -38.95 -40.52 13.19
C GLY A 29 -37.89 -39.59 13.76
N GLY A 30 -37.00 -40.13 14.61
CA GLY A 30 -35.79 -39.42 14.96
C GLY A 30 -35.06 -39.13 13.65
N SER A 31 -34.85 -37.85 13.36
CA SER A 31 -33.82 -37.45 12.41
C SER A 31 -32.53 -38.08 12.92
N GLN A 32 -32.00 -39.09 12.23
CA GLN A 32 -30.60 -39.43 12.42
C GLN A 32 -29.84 -38.16 12.05
N ALA A 33 -29.08 -37.61 13.00
CA ALA A 33 -28.04 -36.66 12.64
C ALA A 33 -27.18 -37.37 11.60
N GLN A 34 -27.05 -36.76 10.42
CA GLN A 34 -26.09 -37.22 9.44
C GLN A 34 -24.71 -37.15 10.10
N ALA A 35 -23.85 -38.12 9.83
CA ALA A 35 -22.52 -38.25 10.44
C ALA A 35 -21.44 -37.90 9.42
N ASP A 36 -20.25 -37.54 9.90
CA ASP A 36 -19.07 -37.32 9.07
C ASP A 36 -18.84 -38.47 8.09
N LEU A 37 -18.37 -38.16 6.88
CA LEU A 37 -18.08 -39.17 5.87
C LEU A 37 -16.66 -39.68 6.05
N VAL A 38 -16.53 -40.83 6.71
CA VAL A 38 -15.27 -41.55 6.80
C VAL A 38 -14.91 -42.10 5.42
N ILE A 39 -13.64 -41.95 5.05
CA ILE A 39 -13.08 -42.39 3.76
C ILE A 39 -12.05 -43.49 3.99
N TYR A 40 -11.24 -43.34 5.05
CA TYR A 40 -10.28 -44.34 5.49
C TYR A 40 -10.12 -44.26 7.01
N ASP A 41 -10.22 -45.40 7.69
CA ASP A 41 -9.83 -45.56 9.10
C ASP A 41 -8.84 -46.72 9.27
N ASP A 42 -9.30 -47.96 9.40
CA ASP A 42 -8.54 -49.19 9.41
C ASP A 42 -8.60 -49.91 8.03
N GLY A 43 -9.17 -49.23 7.05
CA GLY A 43 -9.36 -49.68 5.67
C GLY A 43 -10.10 -48.63 4.87
N LEU A 44 -10.14 -48.79 3.55
CA LEU A 44 -10.99 -47.93 2.72
C LEU A 44 -12.46 -48.23 3.03
N GLU A 45 -13.22 -47.16 3.23
CA GLU A 45 -14.65 -47.25 3.41
C GLU A 45 -15.35 -47.74 2.14
N ARG A 46 -16.60 -48.17 2.33
CA ARG A 46 -17.40 -48.70 1.22
C ARG A 46 -17.44 -47.69 0.06
N ASP A 47 -17.34 -48.22 -1.15
CA ASP A 47 -17.39 -47.47 -2.42
C ASP A 47 -16.12 -46.65 -2.75
N TRP A 48 -15.09 -46.66 -1.88
CA TRP A 48 -13.77 -46.08 -2.17
C TRP A 48 -12.77 -47.12 -2.67
N GLU A 49 -11.97 -46.73 -3.66
CA GLU A 49 -10.97 -47.54 -4.33
C GLU A 49 -9.62 -46.81 -4.41
N ASN A 50 -8.54 -47.58 -4.46
CA ASN A 50 -7.19 -47.04 -4.65
C ASN A 50 -6.85 -46.98 -6.15
N TRP A 51 -6.77 -45.77 -6.70
CA TRP A 51 -6.45 -45.46 -8.10
C TRP A 51 -5.10 -44.74 -8.22
N SER A 52 -4.22 -44.91 -7.22
CA SER A 52 -2.90 -44.26 -7.17
C SER A 52 -2.03 -44.59 -8.38
N TRP A 53 -1.22 -43.64 -8.81
CA TRP A 53 -0.24 -43.81 -9.88
C TRP A 53 1.17 -43.50 -9.38
N ASP A 54 2.16 -44.15 -9.99
CA ASP A 54 3.59 -43.97 -9.67
C ASP A 54 3.92 -44.02 -8.17
N THR A 55 3.11 -44.77 -7.42
CA THR A 55 3.17 -44.87 -5.96
C THR A 55 3.08 -46.34 -5.58
N THR A 56 3.98 -46.81 -4.72
CA THR A 56 3.80 -48.08 -4.03
C THR A 56 2.96 -47.83 -2.79
N VAL A 57 1.70 -48.27 -2.79
CA VAL A 57 0.75 -48.07 -1.68
C VAL A 57 0.50 -49.39 -0.95
N ASN A 58 0.56 -49.36 0.38
CA ASN A 58 0.07 -50.41 1.26
C ASN A 58 -1.01 -49.83 2.18
N LEU A 59 -2.28 -50.23 1.95
CA LEU A 59 -3.45 -49.80 2.72
C LEU A 59 -3.62 -50.54 4.06
N ASN A 60 -2.70 -51.44 4.41
CA ASN A 60 -2.77 -52.28 5.60
C ASN A 60 -1.45 -52.22 6.40
N GLU A 61 -0.80 -51.06 6.47
CA GLU A 61 0.33 -50.87 7.40
C GLU A 61 -0.18 -51.04 8.82
N SER A 62 0.53 -51.76 9.69
CA SER A 62 0.08 -52.07 11.06
C SER A 62 1.09 -51.72 12.14
N ASP A 63 2.34 -51.46 11.78
CA ASP A 63 3.38 -51.10 12.74
C ASP A 63 3.21 -49.62 13.15
N LEU A 64 3.07 -48.72 12.17
CA LEU A 64 2.88 -47.28 12.37
C LEU A 64 1.50 -46.81 11.91
N LYS A 65 0.68 -46.39 12.86
CA LYS A 65 -0.70 -45.87 12.69
C LYS A 65 -0.96 -44.72 13.66
N ASN A 66 -1.88 -43.83 13.31
CA ASN A 66 -2.32 -42.74 14.18
C ASN A 66 -3.35 -43.24 15.19
N SER A 67 -4.37 -43.94 14.68
CA SER A 67 -5.45 -44.51 15.48
C SER A 67 -5.71 -45.97 15.05
N GLY A 68 -6.67 -46.64 15.71
CA GLY A 68 -7.03 -48.02 15.35
C GLY A 68 -5.87 -49.03 15.31
N SER A 69 -5.84 -49.79 14.23
CA SER A 69 -4.96 -50.93 13.97
C SER A 69 -4.14 -50.81 12.68
N LYS A 70 -4.52 -49.96 11.74
CA LYS A 70 -3.90 -49.82 10.43
C LYS A 70 -3.79 -48.37 9.96
N ALA A 71 -2.89 -48.13 8.99
CA ALA A 71 -2.77 -46.88 8.25
C ALA A 71 -2.40 -47.16 6.78
N ILE A 72 -2.45 -46.12 5.94
CA ILE A 72 -1.89 -46.13 4.59
C ILE A 72 -0.40 -45.83 4.70
N SER A 73 0.46 -46.66 4.11
CA SER A 73 1.85 -46.31 3.82
C SER A 73 2.08 -46.19 2.32
N ALA A 74 2.90 -45.22 1.90
CA ALA A 74 3.14 -44.93 0.49
C ALA A 74 4.59 -44.52 0.22
N ILE A 75 5.12 -44.96 -0.93
CA ILE A 75 6.41 -44.53 -1.48
C ILE A 75 6.18 -43.99 -2.88
N TYR A 76 6.53 -42.73 -3.14
CA TYR A 76 6.48 -42.15 -4.48
C TYR A 76 7.67 -42.57 -5.32
N THR A 77 7.40 -43.25 -6.44
CA THR A 77 8.42 -43.83 -7.33
C THR A 77 8.73 -42.96 -8.54
N GLN A 78 7.96 -41.90 -8.80
CA GLN A 78 8.24 -40.87 -9.81
C GLN A 78 7.91 -39.44 -9.31
N SER A 79 8.34 -38.41 -10.05
CA SER A 79 8.21 -37.00 -9.66
C SER A 79 6.78 -36.46 -9.62
N GLN A 80 5.84 -37.07 -10.34
CA GLN A 80 4.44 -36.64 -10.38
C GLN A 80 3.50 -37.67 -9.72
N ALA A 81 4.05 -38.60 -8.95
CA ALA A 81 3.31 -39.65 -8.25
C ALA A 81 2.18 -39.09 -7.38
N GLY A 82 1.10 -39.87 -7.25
CA GLY A 82 -0.05 -39.50 -6.44
C GLY A 82 -0.70 -40.70 -5.78
N ILE A 83 -1.12 -40.50 -4.53
CA ILE A 83 -2.12 -41.33 -3.89
C ILE A 83 -3.47 -40.79 -4.34
N TYR A 84 -4.28 -41.64 -4.97
CA TYR A 84 -5.62 -41.28 -5.40
C TYR A 84 -6.61 -42.26 -4.82
N LEU A 85 -7.46 -41.75 -3.93
CA LEU A 85 -8.61 -42.47 -3.43
C LEU A 85 -9.82 -41.98 -4.23
N HIS A 86 -10.40 -42.89 -5.02
CA HIS A 86 -11.52 -42.62 -5.91
C HIS A 86 -12.79 -43.23 -5.34
N SER A 87 -13.87 -42.48 -5.32
CA SER A 87 -15.20 -42.94 -4.96
C SER A 87 -15.95 -43.39 -6.20
N SER A 88 -16.49 -44.61 -6.17
CA SER A 88 -17.36 -45.14 -7.23
C SER A 88 -18.74 -44.47 -7.31
N VAL A 89 -19.02 -43.53 -6.41
CA VAL A 89 -20.22 -42.70 -6.37
C VAL A 89 -19.84 -41.23 -6.17
N ASP A 90 -20.51 -40.33 -6.88
CA ASP A 90 -20.30 -38.89 -6.73
C ASP A 90 -20.65 -38.45 -5.30
N ILE A 91 -19.74 -37.68 -4.68
CA ILE A 91 -19.90 -37.17 -3.33
C ILE A 91 -20.41 -35.74 -3.38
N ASP A 92 -21.62 -35.52 -2.85
CA ASP A 92 -22.18 -34.18 -2.64
C ASP A 92 -21.53 -33.52 -1.41
N THR A 93 -20.73 -32.49 -1.68
CA THR A 93 -19.99 -31.73 -0.68
C THR A 93 -20.81 -30.63 0.00
N SER A 94 -22.08 -30.41 -0.39
CA SER A 94 -22.91 -29.36 0.20
C SER A 94 -23.16 -29.51 1.71
N LEU A 95 -22.97 -30.71 2.25
CA LEU A 95 -23.13 -31.03 3.68
C LEU A 95 -21.82 -31.02 4.46
N TYR A 96 -20.66 -30.97 3.79
CA TYR A 96 -19.35 -31.03 4.41
C TYR A 96 -18.61 -29.70 4.23
N ASP A 97 -17.72 -29.35 5.16
CA ASP A 97 -16.91 -28.13 5.04
C ASP A 97 -15.40 -28.38 5.09
N THR A 98 -14.96 -29.53 5.60
CA THR A 98 -13.55 -29.78 5.90
C THR A 98 -13.15 -31.20 5.51
N LEU A 99 -12.07 -31.34 4.76
CA LEU A 99 -11.33 -32.60 4.61
C LEU A 99 -10.33 -32.71 5.77
N ARG A 100 -10.46 -33.77 6.56
CA ARG A 100 -9.60 -34.09 7.70
C ARG A 100 -8.81 -35.36 7.44
N PHE A 101 -7.53 -35.38 7.80
CA PHE A 101 -6.70 -36.59 7.84
C PHE A 101 -5.46 -36.40 8.72
N TYR A 102 -4.78 -37.48 9.07
CA TYR A 102 -3.47 -37.44 9.72
C TYR A 102 -2.37 -37.85 8.73
N ILE A 103 -1.20 -37.22 8.84
CA ILE A 103 -0.03 -37.54 8.03
C ILE A 103 1.24 -37.67 8.87
N HIS A 104 2.08 -38.65 8.56
CA HIS A 104 3.39 -38.88 9.20
C HIS A 104 4.47 -39.10 8.14
N GLY A 105 5.58 -38.38 8.22
CA GLY A 105 6.62 -38.37 7.17
C GLY A 105 7.69 -39.46 7.30
N GLY A 106 7.38 -40.60 7.93
CA GLY A 106 8.38 -41.59 8.38
C GLY A 106 9.57 -40.98 9.15
N ASP A 107 10.73 -41.65 9.11
CA ASP A 107 11.96 -41.22 9.81
C ASP A 107 12.62 -39.95 9.21
N LYS A 108 12.15 -39.48 8.05
CA LYS A 108 12.80 -38.39 7.28
C LYS A 108 12.02 -37.08 7.28
N GLY A 109 10.69 -37.13 7.32
CA GLY A 109 9.84 -35.95 7.19
C GLY A 109 10.02 -35.23 5.85
N ASN A 110 9.59 -33.97 5.79
CA ASN A 110 9.78 -33.04 4.68
C ASN A 110 9.31 -33.55 3.31
N HIS A 111 8.24 -34.35 3.29
CA HIS A 111 7.58 -34.68 2.03
C HIS A 111 6.86 -33.42 1.53
N THR A 112 7.10 -33.06 0.27
CA THR A 112 6.39 -31.94 -0.35
C THR A 112 5.23 -32.49 -1.16
N LEU A 113 4.04 -32.33 -0.61
CA LEU A 113 2.80 -32.83 -1.17
C LEU A 113 1.85 -31.67 -1.48
N LYS A 114 0.89 -31.92 -2.34
CA LYS A 114 -0.29 -31.08 -2.51
C LYS A 114 -1.54 -31.95 -2.53
N VAL A 115 -2.61 -31.48 -1.92
CA VAL A 115 -3.91 -32.13 -1.92
C VAL A 115 -4.77 -31.46 -2.98
N LEU A 116 -5.41 -32.28 -3.82
CA LEU A 116 -6.40 -31.88 -4.81
C LEU A 116 -7.62 -32.80 -4.68
N LEU A 117 -8.73 -32.37 -5.28
CA LEU A 117 -9.92 -33.18 -5.47
C LEU A 117 -10.16 -33.42 -6.96
N THR A 118 -10.97 -34.41 -7.29
CA THR A 118 -11.41 -34.68 -8.66
C THR A 118 -12.88 -34.35 -8.84
N ASP A 119 -13.25 -33.83 -10.01
CA ASP A 119 -14.65 -33.64 -10.41
C ASP A 119 -15.30 -34.98 -10.80
N THR A 120 -16.60 -34.98 -11.11
CA THR A 120 -17.36 -36.17 -11.52
C THR A 120 -16.90 -36.80 -12.85
N GLU A 121 -15.97 -36.15 -13.55
CA GLU A 121 -15.34 -36.64 -14.78
C GLU A 121 -13.89 -37.13 -14.53
N ASP A 122 -13.48 -37.28 -13.27
CA ASP A 122 -12.14 -37.67 -12.81
C ASP A 122 -11.04 -36.67 -13.18
N ASN A 123 -11.38 -35.43 -13.55
CA ASN A 123 -10.39 -34.39 -13.76
C ASN A 123 -9.97 -33.77 -12.43
N LEU A 124 -8.68 -33.45 -12.29
CA LEU A 124 -8.19 -32.69 -11.14
C LEU A 124 -8.78 -31.27 -11.12
N ILE A 125 -9.36 -30.87 -9.99
CA ILE A 125 -9.75 -29.49 -9.72
C ILE A 125 -8.46 -28.70 -9.42
N ASP A 126 -8.16 -27.69 -10.24
CA ASP A 126 -6.90 -26.92 -10.18
C ASP A 126 -6.87 -25.90 -9.04
N SER A 127 -7.00 -26.39 -7.80
CA SER A 127 -6.82 -25.63 -6.56
C SER A 127 -6.02 -26.45 -5.54
N PRO A 128 -4.72 -26.71 -5.80
CA PRO A 128 -3.92 -27.55 -4.92
C PRO A 128 -3.60 -26.86 -3.59
N VAL A 129 -3.85 -27.55 -2.48
CA VAL A 129 -3.44 -27.10 -1.14
C VAL A 129 -2.14 -27.81 -0.74
N PRO A 130 -1.03 -27.08 -0.51
CA PRO A 130 0.24 -27.70 -0.14
C PRO A 130 0.17 -28.30 1.28
N VAL A 131 0.68 -29.52 1.43
CA VAL A 131 0.76 -30.23 2.71
C VAL A 131 2.19 -30.71 2.93
N MET A 132 2.68 -30.54 4.16
CA MET A 132 3.98 -31.05 4.58
C MET A 132 3.82 -32.11 5.67
N SER A 133 4.66 -33.14 5.61
CA SER A 133 4.76 -34.14 6.68
C SER A 133 5.99 -33.89 7.54
N SER A 134 5.86 -34.12 8.84
CA SER A 134 6.97 -34.04 9.81
C SER A 134 7.58 -35.42 10.06
N ALA A 135 8.87 -35.47 10.40
CA ALA A 135 9.53 -36.71 10.78
C ALA A 135 9.04 -37.18 12.15
N ASP A 136 8.81 -38.48 12.31
CA ASP A 136 8.51 -39.14 13.60
C ASP A 136 7.31 -38.56 14.38
N VAL A 137 6.36 -37.92 13.69
CA VAL A 137 5.15 -37.39 14.32
C VAL A 137 3.95 -37.42 13.38
N TRP A 138 2.82 -37.89 13.90
CA TRP A 138 1.52 -37.74 13.25
C TRP A 138 1.04 -36.30 13.37
N THR A 139 0.73 -35.68 12.24
CA THR A 139 0.23 -34.31 12.16
C THR A 139 -1.21 -34.34 11.66
N LEU A 140 -2.12 -33.74 12.41
CA LEU A 140 -3.50 -33.51 11.97
C LEU A 140 -3.52 -32.43 10.88
N ILE A 141 -4.18 -32.72 9.76
CA ILE A 141 -4.42 -31.80 8.65
C ILE A 141 -5.93 -31.63 8.48
N GLU A 142 -6.38 -30.39 8.46
CA GLU A 142 -7.77 -29.98 8.23
C GLU A 142 -7.76 -28.93 7.11
N ILE A 143 -8.37 -29.25 5.97
CA ILE A 143 -8.43 -28.41 4.77
C ILE A 143 -9.88 -28.02 4.52
N PRO A 144 -10.25 -26.73 4.62
CA PRO A 144 -11.55 -26.26 4.19
C PRO A 144 -11.81 -26.62 2.72
N LEU A 145 -12.97 -27.20 2.41
CA LEU A 145 -13.32 -27.60 1.04
C LEU A 145 -13.39 -26.40 0.08
N VAL A 146 -13.68 -25.21 0.60
CA VAL A 146 -13.61 -23.95 -0.16
C VAL A 146 -12.20 -23.65 -0.70
N ASP A 147 -11.15 -24.00 0.03
CA ASP A 147 -9.75 -23.81 -0.41
C ASP A 147 -9.38 -24.79 -1.55
N LEU A 148 -10.12 -25.88 -1.68
CA LEU A 148 -10.02 -26.87 -2.76
C LEU A 148 -11.00 -26.58 -3.92
N LEU A 149 -11.74 -25.47 -3.88
CA LEU A 149 -12.85 -25.14 -4.80
C LEU A 149 -13.90 -26.25 -4.91
N ALA A 150 -14.15 -26.92 -3.80
CA ALA A 150 -15.07 -28.04 -3.72
C ALA A 150 -16.12 -27.88 -2.61
N ASP A 151 -16.48 -26.65 -2.26
CA ASP A 151 -17.66 -26.42 -1.44
C ASP A 151 -18.93 -26.47 -2.32
N GLN A 152 -19.96 -27.17 -1.84
CA GLN A 152 -21.27 -27.23 -2.51
C GLN A 152 -21.24 -27.74 -3.96
N THR A 153 -20.33 -28.68 -4.26
CA THR A 153 -20.19 -29.34 -5.56
C THR A 153 -20.23 -30.87 -5.45
N LEU A 154 -20.19 -31.56 -6.58
CA LEU A 154 -19.96 -33.00 -6.66
C LEU A 154 -18.47 -33.29 -6.95
N ILE A 155 -17.88 -34.22 -6.19
CA ILE A 155 -16.50 -34.70 -6.39
C ILE A 155 -16.47 -36.21 -6.57
N SER A 156 -15.45 -36.75 -7.26
CA SER A 156 -15.24 -38.20 -7.41
C SER A 156 -14.08 -38.75 -6.55
N GLY A 157 -13.25 -37.91 -5.94
CA GLY A 157 -12.14 -38.42 -5.13
C GLY A 157 -11.13 -37.39 -4.64
N ILE A 158 -10.11 -37.90 -3.95
CA ILE A 158 -9.10 -37.12 -3.23
C ILE A 158 -7.71 -37.58 -3.64
N VAL A 159 -6.85 -36.62 -3.95
CA VAL A 159 -5.50 -36.86 -4.44
C VAL A 159 -4.48 -36.19 -3.54
N TRP A 160 -3.52 -36.96 -3.02
CA TRP A 160 -2.27 -36.45 -2.49
C TRP A 160 -1.21 -36.65 -3.57
N GLN A 161 -0.76 -35.57 -4.21
CA GLN A 161 0.22 -35.60 -5.29
C GLN A 161 1.57 -35.04 -4.84
N SER A 162 2.65 -35.64 -5.35
CA SER A 162 4.01 -35.12 -5.22
C SER A 162 4.13 -33.70 -5.80
N SER A 163 4.67 -32.79 -5.00
CA SER A 163 5.21 -31.50 -5.44
C SER A 163 6.74 -31.55 -5.58
N ALA A 164 7.38 -32.68 -5.23
CA ALA A 164 8.80 -32.88 -5.41
C ALA A 164 9.08 -33.33 -6.86
N GLY A 165 10.04 -32.70 -7.53
CA GLY A 165 10.56 -33.14 -8.82
C GLY A 165 11.35 -34.47 -8.79
N SER A 166 11.13 -35.30 -7.77
CA SER A 166 11.91 -36.52 -7.49
C SER A 166 11.05 -37.57 -6.77
N VAL A 167 11.59 -38.79 -6.65
CA VAL A 167 11.05 -39.82 -5.74
C VAL A 167 11.01 -39.31 -4.30
N GLN A 168 10.04 -39.77 -3.52
CA GLN A 168 9.92 -39.45 -2.09
C GLN A 168 9.91 -40.74 -1.26
N PRO A 169 10.54 -40.76 -0.07
CA PRO A 169 10.59 -41.95 0.78
C PRO A 169 9.21 -42.31 1.36
N VAL A 170 9.17 -43.30 2.25
CA VAL A 170 7.91 -43.74 2.84
C VAL A 170 7.30 -42.64 3.72
N PHE A 171 6.01 -42.41 3.54
CA PHE A 171 5.16 -41.61 4.43
C PHE A 171 3.83 -42.33 4.64
N TYR A 172 3.07 -41.85 5.62
CA TYR A 172 1.85 -42.51 6.10
C TYR A 172 0.69 -41.52 6.17
N ILE A 173 -0.51 -41.99 5.83
CA ILE A 173 -1.78 -41.24 5.95
C ILE A 173 -2.77 -42.10 6.71
N ASP A 174 -3.56 -41.48 7.59
CA ASP A 174 -4.53 -42.18 8.44
C ASP A 174 -5.77 -41.30 8.74
N ASP A 175 -6.84 -41.92 9.22
CA ASP A 175 -8.11 -41.28 9.65
C ASP A 175 -8.64 -40.19 8.68
N ILE A 176 -8.89 -40.54 7.42
CA ILE A 176 -9.37 -39.63 6.37
C ILE A 176 -10.89 -39.50 6.46
N THR A 177 -11.41 -38.27 6.58
CA THR A 177 -12.85 -37.99 6.79
C THR A 177 -13.25 -36.63 6.21
N LEU A 178 -14.46 -36.52 5.63
CA LEU A 178 -15.12 -35.22 5.41
C LEU A 178 -16.04 -34.89 6.59
N LEU A 179 -15.82 -33.74 7.22
CA LEU A 179 -16.57 -33.29 8.39
C LEU A 179 -17.81 -32.50 7.97
N ILE A 180 -18.93 -32.73 8.67
CA ILE A 180 -20.18 -32.01 8.43
C ILE A 180 -20.06 -30.53 8.81
N SER A 181 -20.74 -29.67 8.04
CA SER A 181 -20.84 -28.24 8.33
C SER A 181 -21.71 -27.95 9.56
N ASP A 182 -21.12 -27.87 10.75
CA ASP A 182 -21.82 -27.62 12.01
C ASP A 182 -21.47 -26.26 12.66
N GLN A 183 -21.41 -25.17 11.89
CA GLN A 183 -21.32 -23.79 12.43
C GLN A 183 -20.25 -23.60 13.53
N LYS A 184 -19.03 -23.26 13.07
CA LYS A 184 -17.99 -22.50 13.79
C LYS A 184 -17.05 -23.31 14.69
N VAL A 185 -16.13 -24.03 14.07
CA VAL A 185 -14.71 -23.94 14.48
C VAL A 185 -14.02 -23.05 13.44
N PRO A 186 -13.39 -21.93 13.83
CA PRO A 186 -12.42 -21.30 12.94
C PRO A 186 -11.27 -22.28 12.82
N SER A 187 -11.18 -22.98 11.69
CA SER A 187 -10.00 -23.75 11.32
C SER A 187 -8.83 -22.77 11.29
N ALA A 188 -8.04 -22.74 12.36
CA ALA A 188 -6.67 -22.30 12.25
C ALA A 188 -6.01 -23.35 11.37
N SER A 189 -5.83 -23.02 10.10
CA SER A 189 -5.01 -23.82 9.19
C SER A 189 -3.72 -24.20 9.92
N SER A 190 -3.39 -25.50 9.93
CA SER A 190 -2.02 -25.91 10.18
C SER A 190 -1.22 -25.24 9.06
N PRO A 191 -0.33 -24.27 9.35
CA PRO A 191 0.45 -23.65 8.31
C PRO A 191 1.20 -24.79 7.59
N GLY A 192 1.51 -24.65 6.30
CA GLY A 192 2.70 -25.35 5.78
C GLY A 192 3.92 -24.98 6.63
N SER A 193 5.13 -24.98 6.10
CA SER A 193 6.12 -24.01 6.63
C SER A 193 5.71 -22.58 6.22
N GLY A 194 4.45 -22.22 6.46
CA GLY A 194 3.88 -20.92 6.29
C GLY A 194 4.45 -20.03 7.38
N LEU A 195 4.73 -18.80 7.00
CA LEU A 195 5.09 -17.77 7.95
C LEU A 195 3.98 -17.68 9.01
N THR A 196 4.31 -18.01 10.25
CA THR A 196 3.44 -17.70 11.39
C THR A 196 3.49 -16.18 11.61
N LEU A 197 2.43 -15.47 11.22
CA LEU A 197 2.26 -14.08 11.59
C LEU A 197 1.65 -14.00 12.99
N MET A 198 2.45 -13.63 13.98
CA MET A 198 1.96 -13.34 15.32
C MET A 198 1.59 -11.86 15.44
N ILE A 199 0.30 -11.55 15.52
CA ILE A 199 -0.20 -10.21 15.83
C ILE A 199 -0.59 -10.18 17.30
N ASN A 200 0.10 -9.37 18.10
CA ASN A 200 -0.31 -9.07 19.46
C ASN A 200 -0.71 -7.60 19.55
N ALA A 201 -2.01 -7.32 19.50
CA ALA A 201 -2.56 -5.97 19.54
C ALA A 201 -2.25 -5.21 20.87
N SER A 202 -1.73 -5.88 21.89
CA SER A 202 -1.33 -5.27 23.17
C SER A 202 0.17 -4.93 23.27
N MET A 203 1.01 -5.43 22.36
CA MET A 203 2.45 -5.16 22.37
C MET A 203 2.82 -4.05 21.38
N ASN A 204 3.83 -3.26 21.73
CA ASN A 204 4.43 -2.21 20.89
C ASN A 204 3.40 -1.21 20.31
N GLN A 205 2.33 -0.94 21.07
CA GLN A 205 1.33 0.04 20.67
C GLN A 205 2.00 1.42 20.52
N HIS A 206 1.82 2.01 19.35
CA HIS A 206 2.19 3.38 19.07
C HIS A 206 1.15 3.98 18.10
N PRO A 207 0.89 5.30 18.16
CA PRO A 207 0.05 5.96 17.17
C PRO A 207 0.63 5.82 15.77
N ILE A 208 -0.22 5.57 14.78
CA ILE A 208 0.14 5.75 13.36
C ILE A 208 -0.28 7.17 13.00
N ASP A 209 0.69 8.03 12.73
CA ASP A 209 0.41 9.39 12.27
C ASP A 209 -0.24 9.31 10.88
N PRO A 210 -1.49 9.80 10.69
CA PRO A 210 -2.15 9.74 9.39
C PRO A 210 -1.36 10.47 8.30
N ASN A 211 -0.51 11.43 8.64
CA ASN A 211 0.25 12.20 7.66
C ASN A 211 1.27 11.39 6.84
N ILE A 212 1.53 10.11 7.19
CA ILE A 212 2.37 9.23 6.36
C ILE A 212 1.73 8.87 5.01
N TYR A 213 0.42 9.09 4.85
CA TYR A 213 -0.33 8.77 3.63
C TYR A 213 -0.51 9.99 2.70
N GLY A 214 0.35 10.99 2.80
CA GLY A 214 0.25 12.23 2.02
C GLY A 214 0.62 12.10 0.53
N LEU A 215 0.15 13.05 -0.27
CA LEU A 215 0.47 13.19 -1.69
C LEU A 215 1.00 14.61 -2.01
N ASN A 216 1.56 14.79 -3.21
CA ASN A 216 1.87 16.10 -3.77
C ASN A 216 0.88 16.43 -4.86
N PHE A 217 0.33 17.66 -4.86
CA PHE A 217 -0.57 18.17 -5.90
C PHE A 217 -1.75 17.24 -6.26
N ALA A 218 -2.32 16.53 -5.28
CA ALA A 218 -3.60 15.84 -5.51
C ALA A 218 -4.69 16.89 -5.76
N ASP A 219 -5.56 16.66 -6.76
CA ASP A 219 -6.75 17.49 -6.95
C ASP A 219 -7.82 17.20 -5.87
N GLU A 220 -8.82 18.06 -5.78
CA GLU A 220 -9.88 17.97 -4.76
C GLU A 220 -10.63 16.62 -4.80
N ALA A 221 -10.93 16.12 -6.00
CA ALA A 221 -11.69 14.89 -6.17
C ALA A 221 -10.89 13.67 -5.69
N LEU A 222 -9.61 13.60 -6.07
CA LEU A 222 -8.70 12.55 -5.62
C LEU A 222 -8.44 12.64 -4.11
N ALA A 223 -8.25 13.85 -3.58
CA ALA A 223 -8.05 14.06 -2.16
C ALA A 223 -9.26 13.59 -1.34
N ALA A 224 -10.48 13.89 -1.80
CA ALA A 224 -11.71 13.43 -1.16
C ALA A 224 -11.89 11.91 -1.26
N ASP A 225 -11.64 11.31 -2.42
CA ASP A 225 -11.79 9.86 -2.64
C ASP A 225 -10.85 9.03 -1.74
N LEU A 226 -9.61 9.51 -1.55
CA LEU A 226 -8.63 8.86 -0.71
C LEU A 226 -8.76 9.19 0.79
N ASN A 227 -9.67 10.11 1.16
CA ASN A 227 -9.67 10.76 2.48
C ASN A 227 -8.25 11.22 2.85
N LEU A 228 -7.63 11.94 1.91
CA LEU A 228 -6.21 12.27 1.94
C LEU A 228 -5.92 13.13 3.19
N PRO A 229 -5.05 12.69 4.11
CA PRO A 229 -4.83 13.43 5.34
C PRO A 229 -4.02 14.70 5.13
N VAL A 230 -3.06 14.69 4.19
CA VAL A 230 -2.19 15.83 3.91
C VAL A 230 -1.78 15.90 2.44
N ASN A 231 -1.78 17.10 1.88
CA ASN A 231 -1.41 17.37 0.49
C ASN A 231 -0.31 18.44 0.44
N ARG A 232 0.73 18.20 -0.36
CA ARG A 232 1.93 19.05 -0.44
C ARG A 232 1.97 19.88 -1.72
N TRP A 233 2.11 21.19 -1.54
CA TRP A 233 2.55 22.15 -2.54
C TRP A 233 4.06 22.36 -2.40
N GLY A 234 4.84 21.83 -3.34
CA GLY A 234 6.30 21.90 -3.27
C GLY A 234 7.02 21.56 -4.58
N GLY A 235 8.32 21.28 -4.49
CA GLY A 235 9.17 20.98 -5.64
C GLY A 235 9.91 22.22 -6.18
N ASN A 236 10.74 22.02 -7.19
CA ASN A 236 11.67 23.02 -7.74
C ASN A 236 11.00 24.36 -8.05
N ALA A 237 9.86 24.34 -8.75
CA ALA A 237 9.15 25.57 -9.10
C ALA A 237 8.62 26.34 -7.87
N THR A 238 8.45 25.72 -6.70
CA THR A 238 7.94 26.45 -5.53
C THR A 238 9.00 27.31 -4.85
N THR A 239 10.30 26.97 -5.01
CA THR A 239 11.45 27.76 -4.52
C THR A 239 11.45 29.19 -5.07
N ARG A 240 10.86 29.42 -6.25
CA ARG A 240 10.85 30.71 -6.95
C ARG A 240 9.44 31.29 -7.09
N TYR A 241 8.45 30.75 -6.37
CA TYR A 241 7.07 31.21 -6.44
C TYR A 241 6.90 32.59 -5.80
N ASN A 242 6.17 33.46 -6.49
CA ASN A 242 5.75 34.77 -6.02
C ASN A 242 4.24 34.77 -5.77
N TRP A 243 3.83 34.75 -4.50
CA TRP A 243 2.43 34.70 -4.11
C TRP A 243 1.63 35.96 -4.46
N GLN A 244 2.31 37.11 -4.57
CA GLN A 244 1.68 38.38 -4.96
C GLN A 244 1.37 38.44 -6.45
N LEU A 245 2.11 37.67 -7.25
CA LEU A 245 2.00 37.66 -8.70
C LEU A 245 1.42 36.36 -9.25
N ASP A 246 1.26 35.34 -8.42
CA ASP A 246 0.89 33.98 -8.80
C ASP A 246 1.70 33.48 -10.00
N ALA A 247 3.01 33.64 -9.89
CA ALA A 247 3.98 33.29 -10.92
C ALA A 247 5.22 32.65 -10.30
N THR A 248 5.90 31.82 -11.07
CA THR A 248 7.14 31.17 -10.64
C THR A 248 8.17 31.13 -11.76
N ASN A 249 9.45 30.99 -11.42
CA ASN A 249 10.47 30.57 -12.36
C ASN A 249 10.55 29.03 -12.43
N ARG A 250 10.62 28.47 -13.64
CA ARG A 250 10.70 27.01 -13.87
C ARG A 250 12.09 26.42 -13.64
N ALA A 251 13.05 27.22 -13.20
CA ALA A 251 14.40 26.77 -12.87
C ALA A 251 15.05 26.04 -14.07
N SER A 252 16.01 25.16 -13.80
CA SER A 252 16.60 24.32 -14.85
C SER A 252 15.61 23.34 -15.49
N ASP A 253 14.46 23.07 -14.85
CA ASP A 253 13.46 22.12 -15.37
C ASP A 253 12.87 22.61 -16.70
N TRP A 254 12.75 23.94 -16.86
CA TRP A 254 12.33 24.54 -18.12
C TRP A 254 12.96 25.92 -18.35
N PHE A 255 14.20 25.91 -18.86
CA PHE A 255 14.90 27.06 -19.45
C PHE A 255 14.96 28.33 -18.58
N PHE A 256 14.94 28.19 -17.24
CA PHE A 256 15.02 29.30 -16.27
C PHE A 256 14.01 30.41 -16.55
N MET A 257 12.81 30.03 -16.99
CA MET A 257 11.79 30.95 -17.47
C MET A 257 10.73 31.24 -16.42
N ASN A 258 10.34 32.51 -16.27
CA ASN A 258 9.16 32.88 -15.52
C ASN A 258 7.88 32.39 -16.20
N THR A 259 6.99 31.80 -15.43
CA THR A 259 5.71 31.26 -15.87
C THR A 259 4.65 31.61 -14.83
N PRO A 260 3.74 32.57 -15.09
CA PRO A 260 2.48 32.69 -14.37
C PRO A 260 1.71 31.38 -14.35
N ASN A 261 1.08 31.09 -13.21
CA ASN A 261 0.02 30.11 -13.16
C ASN A 261 -1.22 30.65 -13.89
N ASP A 262 -2.02 29.71 -14.40
CA ASP A 262 -3.31 30.02 -15.00
C ASP A 262 -4.24 30.61 -13.94
N ASN A 263 -4.66 31.84 -14.18
CA ASN A 263 -5.53 32.57 -13.28
C ASN A 263 -6.53 33.38 -14.10
N ASN A 264 -7.83 33.10 -13.89
CA ASN A 264 -8.91 33.78 -14.61
C ASN A 264 -9.11 35.23 -14.16
N ASN A 265 -8.65 35.60 -12.96
CA ASN A 265 -8.83 36.91 -12.36
C ASN A 265 -7.50 37.51 -11.84
N PRO A 266 -6.47 37.67 -12.70
CA PRO A 266 -5.14 38.09 -12.25
C PRO A 266 -5.12 39.51 -11.66
N SER A 267 -6.17 40.31 -11.87
CA SER A 267 -6.33 41.63 -11.26
C SER A 267 -6.70 41.59 -9.77
N LEU A 268 -7.09 40.43 -9.24
CA LEU A 268 -7.43 40.24 -7.83
C LEU A 268 -6.25 39.76 -6.99
N LEU A 269 -5.12 39.44 -7.62
CA LEU A 269 -3.95 38.94 -6.90
C LEU A 269 -3.53 39.89 -5.77
N PRO A 270 -3.12 39.35 -4.60
CA PRO A 270 -2.82 37.93 -4.33
C PRO A 270 -4.05 37.02 -4.14
N ASP A 271 -5.27 37.56 -4.03
CA ASP A 271 -6.46 36.74 -3.90
C ASP A 271 -6.67 35.84 -5.13
N ASP A 272 -7.21 34.65 -4.89
CA ASP A 272 -7.45 33.61 -5.90
C ASP A 272 -6.17 33.10 -6.61
N SER A 273 -5.00 33.28 -5.98
CA SER A 273 -3.74 32.69 -6.41
C SER A 273 -3.81 31.16 -6.46
N ALA A 274 -2.89 30.52 -7.18
CA ALA A 274 -2.87 29.07 -7.27
C ALA A 274 -2.59 28.39 -5.91
N SER A 275 -1.82 29.04 -5.01
CA SER A 275 -1.66 28.53 -3.63
C SER A 275 -2.93 28.65 -2.80
N ASP A 276 -3.70 29.74 -2.97
CA ASP A 276 -4.97 29.94 -2.29
C ASP A 276 -5.97 28.86 -2.69
N LYS A 277 -6.10 28.61 -4.00
CA LYS A 277 -6.96 27.54 -4.54
C LYS A 277 -6.54 26.15 -4.08
N PHE A 278 -5.23 25.90 -3.95
CA PHE A 278 -4.75 24.63 -3.41
C PHE A 278 -5.17 24.42 -1.96
N ILE A 279 -5.09 25.48 -1.14
CA ILE A 279 -5.53 25.44 0.26
C ILE A 279 -7.05 25.25 0.34
N GLU A 280 -7.81 25.96 -0.48
CA GLU A 280 -9.28 25.86 -0.54
C GLU A 280 -9.74 24.45 -0.94
N ALA A 281 -9.10 23.85 -1.96
CA ALA A 281 -9.36 22.47 -2.37
C ALA A 281 -9.06 21.46 -1.25
N ASN A 282 -7.93 21.64 -0.54
CA ASN A 282 -7.61 20.78 0.60
C ASN A 282 -8.62 20.94 1.74
N GLN A 283 -9.05 22.16 2.06
CA GLN A 283 -10.09 22.38 3.08
C GLN A 283 -11.42 21.74 2.70
N ALA A 284 -11.82 21.83 1.42
CA ALA A 284 -13.03 21.17 0.91
C ALA A 284 -12.96 19.63 1.04
N ALA A 285 -11.77 19.05 0.85
CA ALA A 285 -11.51 17.61 1.02
C ALA A 285 -11.17 17.20 2.46
N ALA A 286 -11.22 18.12 3.44
CA ALA A 286 -10.78 17.91 4.81
C ALA A 286 -9.30 17.44 4.95
N SER A 287 -8.45 17.81 3.99
CA SER A 287 -7.01 17.56 3.97
C SER A 287 -6.21 18.71 4.58
N GLN A 288 -5.11 18.40 5.25
CA GLN A 288 -4.14 19.39 5.70
C GLN A 288 -3.22 19.83 4.55
N THR A 289 -2.69 21.05 4.64
CA THR A 289 -1.74 21.58 3.65
C THR A 289 -0.31 21.60 4.17
N ILE A 290 0.63 21.08 3.37
CA ILE A 290 2.05 21.43 3.43
C ILE A 290 2.34 22.46 2.33
N LEU A 291 2.71 23.68 2.71
CA LEU A 291 3.01 24.77 1.78
C LEU A 291 4.51 25.10 1.78
N THR A 292 5.15 25.04 0.62
CA THR A 292 6.57 25.45 0.50
C THR A 292 6.70 26.97 0.38
N VAL A 293 7.57 27.57 1.20
CA VAL A 293 7.94 29.00 1.14
C VAL A 293 9.39 29.18 0.68
N PRO A 294 9.71 30.26 -0.06
CA PRO A 294 11.05 30.47 -0.59
C PRO A 294 12.04 30.96 0.49
N LEU A 295 13.20 30.31 0.59
CA LEU A 295 14.36 30.74 1.40
C LEU A 295 15.54 31.18 0.52
N ILE A 296 15.50 30.90 -0.79
CA ILE A 296 16.61 31.17 -1.72
C ILE A 296 16.93 32.67 -1.92
N GLY A 297 16.08 33.57 -1.43
CA GLY A 297 16.26 35.02 -1.53
C GLY A 297 15.81 35.66 -2.84
N TRP A 298 15.26 34.87 -3.77
CA TRP A 298 14.81 35.33 -5.09
C TRP A 298 13.46 34.76 -5.46
N SER A 299 12.54 35.59 -5.93
CA SER A 299 11.25 35.17 -6.47
C SER A 299 11.01 35.74 -7.87
N ALA A 300 10.09 35.18 -8.65
CA ALA A 300 9.74 35.68 -9.97
C ALA A 300 9.32 37.16 -9.89
N LYS A 301 9.83 38.01 -10.79
CA LYS A 301 9.60 39.47 -10.74
C LYS A 301 8.30 39.94 -11.40
N SER A 302 7.73 39.12 -12.27
CA SER A 302 6.61 39.49 -13.13
C SER A 302 5.75 38.27 -13.46
N ARG A 303 4.60 38.52 -14.10
CA ARG A 303 3.80 37.49 -14.78
C ARG A 303 4.20 37.32 -16.25
N ASP A 304 5.25 38.00 -16.72
CA ASP A 304 5.74 37.86 -18.09
C ASP A 304 6.62 36.60 -18.24
N ARG A 305 6.84 36.18 -19.49
CA ARG A 305 7.76 35.09 -19.84
C ARG A 305 9.20 35.62 -19.90
N ASP A 306 9.72 36.03 -18.74
CA ASP A 306 11.13 36.46 -18.61
C ASP A 306 12.08 35.25 -18.65
N CYS A 307 13.25 35.40 -19.29
CA CYS A 307 14.25 34.33 -19.42
C CYS A 307 15.52 34.64 -18.62
N GLY A 308 16.00 33.70 -17.79
CA GLY A 308 17.27 33.86 -17.07
C GLY A 308 18.49 33.84 -18.00
N PHE A 309 18.36 33.21 -19.17
CA PHE A 309 19.38 33.16 -20.22
C PHE A 309 18.75 33.41 -21.60
N SER A 310 18.27 34.63 -21.86
CA SER A 310 17.65 34.98 -23.16
C SER A 310 18.62 34.84 -24.35
N ALA A 311 18.10 34.45 -25.53
CA ALA A 311 18.91 34.42 -26.76
C ALA A 311 19.47 35.79 -27.15
N ALA A 312 18.76 36.87 -26.80
CA ALA A 312 19.18 38.23 -27.10
C ALA A 312 20.47 38.62 -26.35
N GLN A 313 20.63 38.18 -25.10
CA GLN A 313 21.84 38.43 -24.31
C GLN A 313 22.89 37.33 -24.49
N TYR A 314 22.45 36.08 -24.61
CA TYR A 314 23.31 34.90 -24.68
C TYR A 314 22.95 34.03 -25.91
N PRO A 315 23.33 34.43 -27.14
CA PRO A 315 22.90 33.74 -28.35
C PRO A 315 23.55 32.36 -28.55
N ASP A 316 24.76 32.16 -28.02
CA ASP A 316 25.54 30.93 -28.22
C ASP A 316 25.23 29.88 -27.15
N GLN A 317 23.98 29.44 -27.08
CA GLN A 317 23.54 28.37 -26.17
C GLN A 317 23.29 27.06 -26.91
N GLN A 318 23.44 25.94 -26.21
CA GLN A 318 23.23 24.62 -26.80
C GLN A 318 21.75 24.32 -27.11
N ALA A 319 20.81 24.96 -26.41
CA ALA A 319 19.38 24.78 -26.63
C ALA A 319 18.55 25.98 -26.15
N PHE A 320 17.39 26.15 -26.79
CA PHE A 320 16.33 27.10 -26.46
C PHE A 320 14.97 26.39 -26.38
N ASP A 321 14.00 26.98 -25.67
CA ASP A 321 12.67 26.41 -25.50
C ASP A 321 11.86 26.34 -26.81
N GLY A 322 12.23 27.17 -27.80
CA GLY A 322 11.66 27.18 -29.15
C GLY A 322 10.43 28.07 -29.35
N ILE A 323 9.93 28.72 -28.29
CA ILE A 323 8.77 29.61 -28.35
C ILE A 323 9.12 31.02 -27.87
N TRP A 324 9.85 31.14 -26.75
CA TRP A 324 10.18 32.42 -26.11
C TRP A 324 11.67 32.79 -26.17
N ASP A 325 12.46 31.99 -26.90
CA ASP A 325 13.91 32.14 -27.02
C ASP A 325 14.62 32.19 -25.64
N CYS A 326 14.08 31.46 -24.66
CA CYS A 326 14.72 31.23 -23.38
C CYS A 326 15.71 30.07 -23.54
N GLY A 327 16.98 30.33 -23.25
CA GLY A 327 18.03 29.33 -23.36
C GLY A 327 18.27 28.56 -22.06
N ASN A 328 18.91 27.40 -22.17
CA ASN A 328 19.15 26.52 -21.03
C ASN A 328 20.40 26.89 -20.20
N GLY A 329 21.00 28.04 -20.48
CA GLY A 329 22.15 28.58 -19.75
C GLY A 329 23.44 27.79 -19.95
N LEU A 330 23.56 26.97 -21.00
CA LEU A 330 24.73 26.14 -21.28
C LEU A 330 25.28 26.45 -22.68
N LEU A 331 26.60 26.66 -22.79
CA LEU A 331 27.29 26.80 -24.06
C LEU A 331 27.29 25.47 -24.85
N PRO A 332 27.57 25.46 -26.17
CA PRO A 332 27.60 24.23 -26.99
C PRO A 332 28.54 23.13 -26.51
N ASN A 333 29.54 23.46 -25.68
CA ASN A 333 30.46 22.51 -25.07
C ASN A 333 30.00 21.99 -23.69
N GLY A 334 28.77 22.33 -23.27
CA GLY A 334 28.20 21.97 -21.98
C GLY A 334 28.66 22.83 -20.80
N VAL A 335 29.51 23.84 -21.03
CA VAL A 335 29.96 24.73 -19.96
C VAL A 335 28.83 25.69 -19.56
N PRO A 336 28.52 25.82 -18.26
CA PRO A 336 27.54 26.78 -17.77
C PRO A 336 27.90 28.23 -18.10
N ILE A 337 26.91 28.99 -18.59
CA ILE A 337 26.99 30.46 -18.67
C ILE A 337 26.94 31.02 -17.26
N THR A 338 27.88 31.88 -16.91
CA THR A 338 28.00 32.50 -15.58
C THR A 338 27.95 34.02 -15.68
N GLY A 339 27.54 34.69 -14.60
CA GLY A 339 27.48 36.15 -14.53
C GLY A 339 26.25 36.75 -15.20
N ASN A 340 25.21 35.94 -15.44
CA ASN A 340 23.90 36.46 -15.79
C ASN A 340 23.32 37.29 -14.63
N ASP A 341 22.43 38.22 -14.95
CA ASP A 341 21.79 39.07 -13.94
C ASP A 341 20.57 38.34 -13.34
N PRO A 342 20.53 38.07 -12.03
CA PRO A 342 19.33 37.52 -11.39
C PRO A 342 18.07 38.36 -11.65
N LEU A 343 18.24 39.67 -11.86
CA LEU A 343 17.16 40.61 -12.17
C LEU A 343 16.55 40.40 -13.55
N ASP A 344 17.15 39.58 -14.43
CA ASP A 344 16.53 39.21 -15.71
C ASP A 344 15.19 38.49 -15.50
N THR A 345 15.04 37.71 -14.43
CA THR A 345 13.81 36.99 -14.08
C THR A 345 13.27 37.30 -12.69
N SER A 346 14.06 37.94 -11.83
CA SER A 346 13.83 37.84 -10.39
C SER A 346 13.84 39.18 -9.68
N LEU A 347 13.16 39.22 -8.54
CA LEU A 347 13.34 40.26 -7.54
C LEU A 347 13.85 39.62 -6.25
N ALA A 348 14.67 40.37 -5.51
CA ALA A 348 15.16 39.93 -4.21
C ALA A 348 14.00 39.91 -3.21
N VAL A 349 13.86 38.81 -2.47
CA VAL A 349 12.88 38.63 -1.40
C VAL A 349 13.58 38.23 -0.11
N ASP A 350 12.97 38.55 1.01
CA ASP A 350 13.48 38.26 2.35
C ASP A 350 12.38 37.67 3.24
N GLU A 351 12.63 37.57 4.54
CA GLU A 351 11.68 37.04 5.51
C GLU A 351 10.42 37.88 5.65
N THR A 352 10.43 39.16 5.27
CA THR A 352 9.24 40.00 5.28
C THR A 352 8.28 39.60 4.16
N PHE A 353 8.80 39.14 3.02
CA PHE A 353 8.02 38.60 1.93
C PHE A 353 7.29 37.31 2.34
N VAL A 354 7.99 36.41 3.02
CA VAL A 354 7.42 35.15 3.54
C VAL A 354 6.43 35.43 4.68
N GLY A 355 6.79 36.27 5.65
CA GLY A 355 5.89 36.67 6.73
C GLY A 355 4.61 37.34 6.20
N GLY A 356 4.72 38.18 5.16
CA GLY A 356 3.57 38.77 4.47
C GLY A 356 2.67 37.72 3.82
N TRP A 357 3.25 36.67 3.21
CA TRP A 357 2.47 35.56 2.66
C TRP A 357 1.74 34.78 3.75
N VAL A 358 2.43 34.43 4.83
CA VAL A 358 1.80 33.74 5.97
C VAL A 358 0.66 34.58 6.55
N ALA A 359 0.84 35.91 6.67
CA ALA A 359 -0.20 36.80 7.16
C ALA A 359 -1.43 36.86 6.23
N HIS A 360 -1.21 36.86 4.91
CA HIS A 360 -2.30 36.73 3.92
C HIS A 360 -3.10 35.45 4.15
N LEU A 361 -2.40 34.31 4.26
CA LEU A 361 -3.04 33.01 4.45
C LEU A 361 -3.77 32.90 5.79
N VAL A 362 -3.18 33.39 6.88
CA VAL A 362 -3.81 33.40 8.21
C VAL A 362 -5.06 34.28 8.22
N ASN A 363 -5.02 35.45 7.57
CA ASN A 363 -6.19 36.33 7.49
C ASN A 363 -7.35 35.69 6.70
N ARG A 364 -7.03 34.85 5.72
CA ARG A 364 -8.03 34.25 4.81
C ARG A 364 -8.58 32.92 5.34
N TYR A 365 -7.71 32.08 5.90
CA TYR A 365 -8.01 30.69 6.26
C TYR A 365 -7.91 30.41 7.77
N GLY A 366 -7.53 31.40 8.57
CA GLY A 366 -7.22 31.24 9.98
C GLY A 366 -5.80 30.72 10.23
N SER A 367 -5.41 30.70 11.50
CA SER A 367 -4.15 30.10 11.94
C SER A 367 -4.15 28.57 11.82
N ALA A 368 -2.97 27.97 11.95
CA ALA A 368 -2.77 26.53 12.04
C ALA A 368 -3.53 25.86 13.19
N GLU A 369 -3.86 26.60 14.27
CA GLU A 369 -4.69 26.12 15.38
C GLU A 369 -6.17 26.04 14.98
N THR A 370 -6.62 26.96 14.13
CA THR A 370 -8.02 27.11 13.72
C THR A 370 -8.36 26.46 12.38
N GLY A 371 -7.48 25.61 11.85
CA GLY A 371 -7.71 24.87 10.59
C GLY A 371 -7.13 25.52 9.33
N GLY A 372 -6.28 26.54 9.47
CA GLY A 372 -5.48 27.10 8.38
C GLY A 372 -4.33 26.19 7.94
N VAL A 373 -3.34 26.77 7.25
CA VAL A 373 -2.16 26.02 6.79
C VAL A 373 -1.37 25.48 7.99
N ARG A 374 -1.20 24.16 8.05
CA ARG A 374 -0.61 23.49 9.21
C ARG A 374 0.91 23.40 9.14
N PHE A 375 1.45 23.18 7.94
CA PHE A 375 2.87 22.91 7.74
C PHE A 375 3.47 23.84 6.67
N TYR A 376 4.60 24.44 6.98
CA TYR A 376 5.41 25.21 6.05
C TYR A 376 6.72 24.50 5.76
N ASN A 377 6.92 24.08 4.51
CA ASN A 377 8.19 23.59 4.02
C ASN A 377 9.14 24.78 3.82
N LEU A 378 10.32 24.69 4.42
CA LEU A 378 11.37 25.70 4.29
C LEU A 378 12.15 25.43 2.99
N ASP A 379 11.59 25.93 1.89
CA ASP A 379 12.06 25.74 0.51
C ASP A 379 12.01 24.28 0.02
N ASN A 380 12.83 23.95 -0.97
CA ASN A 380 12.94 22.66 -1.60
C ASN A 380 14.39 22.41 -2.05
N GLU A 381 15.00 21.33 -1.55
CA GLU A 381 16.29 20.84 -1.99
C GLU A 381 17.42 21.90 -2.01
N PRO A 382 17.66 22.60 -0.88
CA PRO A 382 18.57 23.75 -0.86
C PRO A 382 20.01 23.45 -1.29
N MET A 383 20.47 22.22 -1.08
CA MET A 383 21.78 21.74 -1.55
C MET A 383 21.88 21.64 -3.09
N LEU A 384 20.76 21.64 -3.81
CA LEU A 384 20.71 21.68 -5.27
C LEU A 384 20.45 23.07 -5.85
N TRP A 385 20.29 24.13 -5.04
CA TRP A 385 20.04 25.48 -5.57
C TRP A 385 21.08 25.94 -6.60
N HIS A 386 22.36 25.61 -6.38
CA HIS A 386 23.46 25.92 -7.30
C HIS A 386 23.40 25.20 -8.65
N HIS A 387 22.59 24.17 -8.76
CA HIS A 387 22.32 23.44 -9.99
C HIS A 387 20.96 23.83 -10.56
N THR A 388 19.89 23.60 -9.78
CA THR A 388 18.50 23.78 -10.19
C THR A 388 18.16 25.25 -10.43
N HIS A 389 18.63 26.15 -9.57
CA HIS A 389 18.37 27.60 -9.60
C HIS A 389 19.65 28.39 -9.88
N ARG A 390 20.52 27.84 -10.73
CA ARG A 390 21.84 28.42 -11.04
C ARG A 390 21.76 29.83 -11.63
N ASP A 391 20.65 30.21 -12.23
CA ASP A 391 20.39 31.56 -12.73
C ASP A 391 20.41 32.61 -11.61
N VAL A 392 20.09 32.25 -10.37
CA VAL A 392 20.03 33.19 -9.23
C VAL A 392 20.90 32.81 -8.04
N HIS A 393 21.23 31.53 -7.88
CA HIS A 393 22.02 31.02 -6.76
C HIS A 393 23.15 30.09 -7.23
N PRO A 394 24.08 30.53 -8.10
CA PRO A 394 25.12 29.65 -8.67
C PRO A 394 26.15 29.15 -7.65
N GLN A 395 26.19 29.73 -6.45
CA GLN A 395 27.16 29.36 -5.43
C GLN A 395 26.67 28.13 -4.63
N PRO A 396 27.53 27.14 -4.37
CA PRO A 396 27.20 26.01 -3.52
C PRO A 396 26.87 26.45 -2.09
N LEU A 397 25.72 26.01 -1.58
CA LEU A 397 25.25 26.28 -0.21
C LEU A 397 26.10 25.58 0.85
N SER A 398 26.45 26.31 1.92
CA SER A 398 27.15 25.78 3.11
C SER A 398 26.21 25.37 4.25
N TYR A 399 26.77 24.71 5.28
CA TYR A 399 26.07 24.42 6.55
C TYR A 399 25.51 25.69 7.20
N ASP A 400 26.38 26.69 7.40
CA ASP A 400 26.02 27.96 8.04
C ASP A 400 24.95 28.71 7.25
N GLN A 401 25.04 28.77 5.92
CA GLN A 401 24.03 29.44 5.10
C GLN A 401 22.67 28.77 5.22
N LEU A 402 22.63 27.43 5.24
CA LEU A 402 21.38 26.68 5.43
C LEU A 402 20.76 26.95 6.81
N ARG A 403 21.58 26.97 7.88
CA ARG A 403 21.13 27.31 9.23
C ARG A 403 20.58 28.73 9.28
N ASP A 404 21.35 29.71 8.80
CA ASP A 404 21.01 31.12 8.92
C ASP A 404 19.72 31.46 8.17
N SER A 405 19.53 30.90 6.97
CA SER A 405 18.27 31.01 6.24
C SER A 405 17.13 30.35 7.01
N THR A 406 17.35 29.14 7.55
CA THR A 406 16.31 28.46 8.34
C THR A 406 15.87 29.29 9.54
N TYR A 407 16.80 29.79 10.36
CA TYR A 407 16.48 30.62 11.53
C TYR A 407 15.69 31.86 11.13
N ARG A 408 16.16 32.57 10.11
CA ARG A 408 15.54 33.82 9.65
C ARG A 408 14.10 33.61 9.19
N TYR A 409 13.87 32.65 8.30
CA TYR A 409 12.55 32.46 7.68
C TYR A 409 11.58 31.70 8.59
N ALA A 410 12.05 30.69 9.34
CA ALA A 410 11.21 29.99 10.31
C ALA A 410 10.72 30.93 11.41
N ALA A 411 11.57 31.83 11.91
CA ALA A 411 11.17 32.84 12.90
C ALA A 411 10.10 33.80 12.36
N ALA A 412 10.18 34.22 11.10
CA ALA A 412 9.18 35.07 10.48
C ALA A 412 7.82 34.38 10.34
N ILE A 413 7.80 33.09 9.97
CA ILE A 413 6.57 32.27 9.98
C ILE A 413 5.98 32.22 11.38
N LYS A 414 6.80 31.84 12.38
CA LYS A 414 6.39 31.70 13.79
C LYS A 414 5.91 33.00 14.44
N THR A 415 6.40 34.14 13.96
CA THR A 415 5.94 35.45 14.43
C THR A 415 4.48 35.70 14.04
N VAL A 416 4.05 35.19 12.89
CA VAL A 416 2.69 35.36 12.38
C VAL A 416 1.78 34.22 12.86
N ASP A 417 2.26 32.98 12.82
CA ASP A 417 1.55 31.79 13.26
C ASP A 417 2.44 30.91 14.14
N PRO A 418 2.40 31.11 15.47
CA PRO A 418 3.23 30.35 16.42
C PRO A 418 2.96 28.83 16.40
N GLU A 419 1.75 28.42 16.05
CA GLU A 419 1.31 27.02 16.09
C GLU A 419 1.62 26.25 14.79
N ALA A 420 1.86 26.96 13.68
CA ALA A 420 2.26 26.36 12.41
C ALA A 420 3.57 25.57 12.56
N LYS A 421 3.68 24.41 11.90
CA LYS A 421 4.90 23.58 11.93
C LYS A 421 5.81 23.95 10.76
N THR A 422 7.10 24.11 11.02
CA THR A 422 8.11 24.33 9.99
C THR A 422 8.85 23.02 9.69
N LEU A 423 9.00 22.68 8.42
CA LEU A 423 9.60 21.43 7.95
C LEU A 423 10.87 21.74 7.15
N GLY A 424 12.01 21.19 7.57
CA GLY A 424 13.31 21.42 6.94
C GLY A 424 14.32 20.31 7.23
N PRO A 425 15.44 20.24 6.49
CA PRO A 425 15.86 21.18 5.45
C PRO A 425 15.35 20.82 4.05
N VAL A 426 14.41 19.87 3.92
CA VAL A 426 13.84 19.43 2.62
C VAL A 426 14.94 18.93 1.66
N ALA A 427 15.84 18.08 2.17
CA ALA A 427 16.99 17.55 1.42
C ALA A 427 16.56 16.62 0.26
N TRP A 428 17.29 16.68 -0.86
CA TRP A 428 16.99 15.94 -2.10
C TRP A 428 17.27 14.43 -2.03
N GLY A 429 18.10 13.99 -1.09
CA GLY A 429 18.46 12.58 -0.98
C GLY A 429 19.72 12.31 -0.17
N TRP A 430 20.19 11.07 -0.29
CA TRP A 430 21.20 10.47 0.58
C TRP A 430 22.42 11.34 0.83
N THR A 431 23.07 11.86 -0.22
CA THR A 431 24.30 12.67 -0.08
C THR A 431 24.07 13.93 0.74
N ALA A 432 22.92 14.59 0.53
CA ALA A 432 22.54 15.80 1.27
C ALA A 432 22.18 15.55 2.74
N TYR A 433 22.09 14.29 3.18
CA TYR A 433 21.97 13.99 4.61
C TYR A 433 23.31 14.20 5.34
N PHE A 434 24.42 14.07 4.61
CA PHE A 434 25.77 14.03 5.21
C PHE A 434 26.65 15.21 4.83
N TYR A 435 26.44 15.83 3.67
CA TYR A 435 27.36 16.83 3.10
C TYR A 435 26.59 18.02 2.53
N SER A 436 27.20 19.21 2.61
CA SER A 436 26.65 20.40 1.96
C SER A 436 26.95 20.40 0.46
N ALA A 437 26.39 21.37 -0.26
CA ALA A 437 26.79 21.60 -1.64
C ALA A 437 28.23 22.14 -1.71
N LEU A 438 28.64 22.93 -0.71
CA LEU A 438 30.00 23.46 -0.61
C LEU A 438 31.06 22.37 -0.46
N ASP A 439 30.77 21.29 0.27
CA ASP A 439 31.65 20.11 0.33
C ASP A 439 31.90 19.51 -1.07
N GLN A 440 30.84 19.41 -1.88
CA GLN A 440 30.88 18.79 -3.21
C GLN A 440 31.60 19.67 -4.25
N ALA A 441 31.64 20.98 -4.01
CA ALA A 441 32.17 21.97 -4.95
C ALA A 441 33.64 21.76 -5.34
N ALA A 442 34.43 21.08 -4.50
CA ALA A 442 35.82 20.76 -4.78
C ALA A 442 36.00 19.78 -5.95
N GLY A 443 34.97 19.00 -6.30
CA GLY A 443 35.03 17.97 -7.33
C GLY A 443 35.98 16.82 -7.00
N GLY A 444 36.14 15.89 -7.95
CA GLY A 444 36.97 14.69 -7.75
C GLY A 444 36.51 13.87 -6.54
N ASP A 445 37.47 13.34 -5.77
CA ASP A 445 37.19 12.56 -4.56
C ASP A 445 36.94 13.45 -3.33
N TRP A 446 36.10 14.48 -3.48
CA TRP A 446 35.80 15.48 -2.44
C TRP A 446 35.33 14.85 -1.12
N TRP A 447 34.68 13.68 -1.17
CA TRP A 447 34.21 12.94 0.01
C TRP A 447 35.35 12.46 0.92
N ASN A 448 36.58 12.39 0.43
CA ASN A 448 37.75 12.08 1.25
C ASN A 448 38.21 13.27 2.12
N ASN A 449 37.81 14.49 1.76
CA ASN A 449 38.12 15.71 2.52
C ASN A 449 36.96 16.74 2.39
N PRO A 450 35.79 16.46 2.98
CA PRO A 450 34.64 17.35 2.93
C PRO A 450 34.91 18.58 3.81
N ALA A 451 35.38 19.67 3.19
CA ALA A 451 35.94 20.81 3.91
C ALA A 451 34.94 21.54 4.81
N ASP A 452 33.70 21.71 4.36
CA ASP A 452 32.64 22.38 5.12
C ASP A 452 32.21 21.48 6.29
N ARG A 453 31.97 20.20 6.04
CA ARG A 453 31.71 19.23 7.13
C ARG A 453 32.84 19.17 8.16
N ASN A 454 34.09 19.17 7.71
CA ASN A 454 35.26 19.15 8.61
C ASN A 454 35.35 20.43 9.45
N ALA A 455 34.96 21.58 8.90
CA ALA A 455 34.84 22.83 9.65
C ALA A 455 33.75 22.77 10.75
N HIS A 456 32.75 21.90 10.57
CA HIS A 456 31.66 21.64 11.53
C HIS A 456 31.92 20.39 12.40
N GLY A 457 33.18 20.08 12.67
CA GLY A 457 33.57 18.99 13.58
C GLY A 457 33.35 17.59 13.01
N GLY A 458 33.14 17.45 11.70
CA GLY A 458 32.91 16.16 11.05
C GLY A 458 31.48 15.61 11.19
N VAL A 459 30.55 16.40 11.73
CA VAL A 459 29.16 16.00 11.96
C VAL A 459 28.38 15.98 10.63
N PRO A 460 27.59 14.94 10.30
CA PRO A 460 26.71 14.92 9.13
C PRO A 460 25.78 16.14 9.05
N LEU A 461 25.54 16.66 7.85
CA LEU A 461 24.74 17.88 7.63
C LEU A 461 23.39 17.88 8.34
N VAL A 462 22.56 16.84 8.15
CA VAL A 462 21.21 16.81 8.75
C VAL A 462 21.27 16.67 10.26
N GLU A 463 22.23 15.92 10.80
CA GLU A 463 22.44 15.80 12.25
C GLU A 463 22.85 17.15 12.84
N TRP A 464 23.82 17.83 12.23
CA TRP A 464 24.24 19.16 12.65
C TRP A 464 23.08 20.17 12.55
N TYR A 465 22.34 20.16 11.44
CA TYR A 465 21.19 21.02 11.22
C TYR A 465 20.12 20.86 12.32
N LEU A 466 19.74 19.62 12.64
CA LEU A 466 18.76 19.33 13.70
C LEU A 466 19.28 19.78 15.06
N TRP A 467 20.57 19.60 15.34
CA TRP A 467 21.17 20.11 16.57
C TRP A 467 21.09 21.64 16.65
N GLN A 468 21.37 22.34 15.56
CA GLN A 468 21.20 23.80 15.49
C GLN A 468 19.75 24.21 15.76
N MET A 469 18.77 23.56 15.12
CA MET A 469 17.35 23.86 15.39
C MET A 469 16.98 23.66 16.87
N GLN A 470 17.49 22.58 17.49
CA GLN A 470 17.29 22.35 18.91
C GLN A 470 17.94 23.42 19.79
N GLN A 471 19.12 23.95 19.41
CA GLN A 471 19.74 25.06 20.14
C GLN A 471 18.91 26.34 20.02
N TYR A 472 18.42 26.65 18.82
CA TYR A 472 17.58 27.83 18.58
C TYR A 472 16.29 27.81 19.41
N GLU A 473 15.65 26.65 19.59
CA GLU A 473 14.45 26.52 20.44
C GLU A 473 14.72 26.76 21.93
N LEU A 474 15.98 26.67 22.39
CA LEU A 474 16.36 26.83 23.79
C LEU A 474 16.80 28.26 24.15
N GLU A 475 17.06 29.11 23.14
CA GLU A 475 17.39 30.53 23.28
C GLU A 475 16.13 31.40 23.40
#